data_AF-A0A9J7MHY3-F1
#
_entry.id   AF-A0A9J7MHY3-F1
#
_cell.length_a   1.000
_cell.length_b   1.000
_cell.length_c   1.000
_cell.angle_alpha   90.00
_cell.angle_beta   90.00
_cell.angle_gamma   90.00
#
_symmetry.space_group_name_H-M   'P 1'
#
loop_
_entity.id
_entity.type
_entity.pdbx_description
1 polymer ?
#
loop_
_entity_poly.entity_id
_entity_poly.type
_entity_poly.pdbx_seq_one_letter_code
_entity_poly.pdbx_strand_id
1 'polypeptide(L)'
;MYHYSYQGMENRVILAALHFNENAHRAQARTRDGDGIFSIHFPKYKQGGHIVRRVLEQPTFGYVMELVGLVKRMCGGEDFDGDVLEQQIPEPLSAACDRPNKADAVRRHTTRFAANNLQY
;
A
#
# COMPACT_ATOMS: atom_id res chain seq x y z
N MET A 1 -11.88 13.52 2.50
CA MET A 1 -11.72 12.18 3.12
C MET A 1 -11.46 11.15 2.02
N TYR A 2 -10.27 11.16 1.41
CA TYR A 2 -9.93 10.26 0.29
C TYR A 2 -9.11 9.03 0.70
N HIS A 3 -8.60 9.00 1.94
CA HIS A 3 -7.62 8.01 2.39
C HIS A 3 -8.10 6.54 2.26
N TYR A 4 -9.39 6.30 2.45
CA TYR A 4 -10.02 4.97 2.33
C TYR A 4 -11.10 4.93 1.24
N SER A 5 -11.10 5.93 0.34
CA SER A 5 -11.93 5.86 -0.86
C SER A 5 -11.33 4.84 -1.84
N TYR A 6 -12.17 4.22 -2.67
CA TYR A 6 -11.72 3.30 -3.72
C TYR A 6 -10.63 3.95 -4.58
N GLN A 7 -10.90 5.14 -5.11
CA GLN A 7 -9.96 5.92 -5.93
C GLN A 7 -8.63 6.21 -5.20
N GLY A 8 -8.71 6.61 -3.92
CA GLY A 8 -7.51 6.86 -3.12
C GLY A 8 -6.67 5.60 -2.90
N MET A 9 -7.29 4.44 -2.74
CA MET A 9 -6.59 3.16 -2.63
C MET A 9 -6.01 2.73 -3.98
N GLU A 10 -6.78 2.83 -5.05
CA GLU A 10 -6.34 2.50 -6.41
C GLU A 10 -5.14 3.34 -6.85
N ASN A 11 -5.19 4.66 -6.66
CA ASN A 11 -4.08 5.55 -6.97
C ASN A 11 -2.80 5.17 -6.24
N ARG A 12 -2.88 4.69 -4.99
CA ARG A 12 -1.70 4.20 -4.26
C ARG A 12 -1.16 2.90 -4.81
N VAL A 13 -2.04 2.00 -5.27
CA VAL A 13 -1.64 0.74 -5.92
C VAL A 13 -0.92 1.05 -7.23
N ILE A 14 -1.47 1.97 -8.05
CA ILE A 14 -0.82 2.43 -9.28
C ILE A 14 0.55 3.05 -8.97
N LEU A 15 0.63 3.92 -7.96
CA LEU A 15 1.90 4.54 -7.56
C LEU A 15 2.93 3.51 -7.09
N ALA A 16 2.49 2.48 -6.35
CA ALA A 16 3.35 1.37 -5.93
C ALA A 16 3.83 0.53 -7.13
N ALA A 17 2.97 0.31 -8.13
CA ALA A 17 3.33 -0.38 -9.36
C ALA A 17 4.35 0.41 -10.18
N LEU A 18 4.19 1.74 -10.32
CA LEU A 18 5.19 2.60 -10.96
C LEU A 18 6.54 2.53 -10.24
N HIS A 19 6.53 2.65 -8.91
CA HIS A 19 7.75 2.53 -8.11
C HIS A 19 8.40 1.16 -8.29
N PHE A 20 7.62 0.08 -8.29
CA PHE A 20 8.11 -1.27 -8.52
C PHE A 20 8.73 -1.42 -9.92
N ASN A 21 8.02 -0.99 -10.97
CA ASN A 21 8.49 -1.11 -12.36
C ASN A 21 9.83 -0.38 -12.56
N GLU A 22 9.97 0.83 -12.01
CA GLU A 22 11.23 1.58 -12.08
C GLU A 22 12.36 0.87 -11.31
N ASN A 23 12.05 0.24 -10.17
CA ASN A 23 13.05 -0.26 -9.23
C ASN A 23 13.22 -1.80 -9.18
N ALA A 24 12.50 -2.55 -10.02
CA ALA A 24 12.52 -4.02 -10.03
C ALA A 24 13.88 -4.58 -10.48
N HIS A 25 14.58 -3.87 -11.36
CA HIS A 25 15.83 -4.32 -11.99
C HIS A 25 17.08 -3.58 -11.50
N ARG A 26 17.03 -3.00 -10.29
CA ARG A 26 18.18 -2.29 -9.71
C ARG A 26 19.41 -3.20 -9.65
N ALA A 27 20.55 -2.64 -10.04
CA ALA A 27 21.83 -3.35 -9.99
C ALA A 27 22.29 -3.55 -8.54
N GLN A 28 23.25 -4.47 -8.35
CA GLN A 28 23.93 -4.62 -7.07
C GLN A 28 24.84 -3.40 -6.83
N ALA A 29 24.75 -2.80 -5.64
CA ALA A 29 25.64 -1.73 -5.23
C ALA A 29 27.09 -2.21 -5.15
N ARG A 30 28.02 -1.35 -5.54
CA ARG A 30 29.46 -1.66 -5.57
C ARG A 30 30.25 -0.70 -4.68
N THR A 31 31.36 -1.17 -4.14
CA THR A 31 32.36 -0.36 -3.44
C THR A 31 33.09 0.54 -4.44
N ARG A 32 33.93 1.47 -3.94
CA ARG A 32 34.79 2.31 -4.80
C ARG A 32 35.75 1.46 -5.65
N ASP A 33 36.15 0.30 -5.14
CA ASP A 33 37.05 -0.63 -5.82
C ASP A 33 36.31 -1.55 -6.82
N GLY A 34 34.98 -1.43 -6.91
CA GLY A 34 34.13 -2.16 -7.86
C GLY A 34 33.54 -3.46 -7.32
N ASP A 35 33.82 -3.85 -6.09
CA ASP A 35 33.32 -5.08 -5.48
C ASP A 35 31.86 -4.97 -5.07
N GLY A 36 31.10 -6.06 -5.23
CA GLY A 36 29.69 -6.08 -4.83
C GLY A 36 29.50 -5.95 -3.32
N ILE A 37 28.58 -5.10 -2.89
CA ILE A 37 28.24 -4.90 -1.48
C ILE A 37 27.22 -5.97 -1.04
N PHE A 38 27.42 -6.50 0.16
CA PHE A 38 26.56 -7.50 0.78
C PHE A 38 26.17 -7.11 2.21
N SER A 39 25.00 -7.57 2.66
CA SER A 39 24.53 -7.46 4.04
C SER A 39 24.34 -8.83 4.66
N ILE A 40 24.66 -8.94 5.95
CA ILE A 40 24.42 -10.15 6.75
C ILE A 40 23.10 -9.98 7.50
N HIS A 41 22.21 -10.97 7.40
CA HIS A 41 20.95 -11.01 8.12
C HIS A 41 20.87 -12.26 9.00
N PHE A 42 20.23 -12.13 10.17
CA PHE A 42 20.03 -13.21 11.13
C PHE A 42 18.53 -13.53 11.25
N PRO A 43 17.93 -14.27 10.31
CA PRO A 43 16.51 -14.54 10.34
C PRO A 43 16.17 -15.54 11.45
N LYS A 44 15.02 -15.34 12.10
CA LYS A 44 14.58 -16.14 13.26
C LYS A 44 14.57 -17.65 13.01
N TYR A 45 14.16 -18.08 11.81
CA TYR A 45 14.08 -19.50 11.44
C TYR A 45 15.45 -20.21 11.35
N LYS A 46 16.56 -19.45 11.28
CA LYS A 46 17.92 -20.01 11.26
C LYS A 46 18.49 -20.25 12.66
N GLN A 47 17.76 -19.92 13.73
CA GLN A 47 18.13 -20.21 15.13
C GLN A 47 19.60 -19.85 15.47
N GLY A 48 20.02 -18.63 15.13
CA GLY A 48 21.40 -18.15 15.34
C GLY A 48 22.30 -18.21 14.10
N GLY A 49 21.86 -18.90 13.03
CA GLY A 49 22.52 -18.83 11.72
C GLY A 49 22.25 -17.52 10.96
N HIS A 50 23.01 -17.29 9.88
CA HIS A 50 22.90 -16.09 9.05
C HIS A 50 22.62 -16.40 7.58
N ILE A 51 22.21 -15.37 6.85
CA ILE A 51 22.17 -15.35 5.39
C ILE A 51 22.91 -14.11 4.89
N VAL A 52 23.49 -14.21 3.69
CA VAL A 52 24.12 -13.09 3.00
C VAL A 52 23.19 -12.64 1.88
N ARG A 53 22.87 -11.35 1.81
CA ARG A 53 22.07 -10.74 0.74
C ARG A 53 22.88 -9.71 -0.02
N ARG A 54 22.66 -9.62 -1.33
CA ARG A 54 23.18 -8.52 -2.15
C ARG A 54 22.50 -7.22 -1.73
N VAL A 55 23.28 -6.16 -1.55
CA VAL A 55 22.75 -4.81 -1.39
C VAL A 55 22.54 -4.23 -2.79
N LEU A 56 21.33 -3.80 -3.09
CA LEU A 56 21.01 -3.15 -4.37
C LEU A 56 21.31 -1.65 -4.29
N GLU A 57 21.52 -1.03 -5.44
CA GLU A 57 21.61 0.42 -5.56
C GLU A 57 20.38 1.12 -4.99
N GLN A 58 20.53 2.39 -4.63
CA GLN A 58 19.42 3.16 -4.08
C GLN A 58 18.27 3.26 -5.09
N PRO A 59 17.01 3.27 -4.63
CA PRO A 59 15.89 3.40 -5.54
C PRO A 59 15.88 4.77 -6.19
N THR A 60 15.37 4.83 -7.42
CA THR A 60 15.10 6.07 -8.13
C THR A 60 13.61 6.41 -8.06
N PHE A 61 13.31 7.68 -8.33
CA PHE A 61 11.97 8.26 -8.23
C PHE A 61 11.63 9.10 -9.47
N GLY A 62 12.09 8.68 -10.65
CA GLY A 62 11.82 9.35 -11.93
C GLY A 62 10.33 9.52 -12.17
N TYR A 63 9.54 8.47 -11.92
CA TYR A 63 8.07 8.51 -12.00
C TYR A 63 7.44 9.63 -11.15
N VAL A 64 8.01 9.96 -9.98
CA VAL A 64 7.50 11.05 -9.13
C VAL A 64 7.75 12.40 -9.79
N MET A 65 8.94 12.58 -10.38
CA MET A 65 9.30 13.83 -11.04
C MET A 65 8.40 14.08 -12.26
N GLU A 66 8.11 13.04 -13.04
CA GLU A 66 7.18 13.12 -14.16
C GLU A 66 5.76 13.48 -13.70
N LEU A 67 5.23 12.80 -12.68
CA LEU A 67 3.90 13.08 -12.12
C LEU A 67 3.80 14.50 -11.54
N VAL A 68 4.80 14.95 -10.79
CA VAL A 68 4.82 16.32 -10.24
C VAL A 68 4.92 17.36 -11.36
N GLY A 69 5.70 17.08 -12.40
CA GLY A 69 5.78 17.93 -13.59
C GLY A 69 4.44 18.04 -14.30
N LEU A 70 3.74 16.92 -14.46
CA LEU A 70 2.40 16.89 -15.04
C LEU A 70 1.40 17.71 -14.22
N VAL A 71 1.34 17.50 -12.90
CA VAL A 71 0.46 18.25 -12.00
C VAL A 71 0.75 19.76 -12.07
N LYS A 72 2.02 20.16 -12.13
CA LYS A 72 2.40 21.58 -12.27
C LYS A 72 1.87 22.19 -13.57
N ARG A 73 1.94 21.48 -14.69
CA ARG A 73 1.40 21.93 -15.98
C ARG A 73 -0.13 22.09 -15.92
N MET A 74 -0.82 21.11 -15.34
CA MET A 74 -2.27 21.18 -15.11
C MET A 74 -2.66 22.39 -14.24
N CYS A 75 -1.92 22.63 -13.14
CA CYS A 75 -2.13 23.82 -12.31
C CYS A 75 -1.80 25.13 -13.04
N GLY A 76 -0.96 25.08 -14.07
CA GLY A 76 -0.62 26.20 -14.95
C GLY A 76 -1.68 26.51 -16.01
N GLY A 77 -2.77 25.71 -16.08
CA GLY A 77 -3.84 25.89 -17.06
C GLY A 77 -3.60 25.21 -18.40
N GLU A 78 -2.61 24.32 -18.50
CA GLU A 78 -2.51 23.42 -19.64
C GLU A 78 -3.63 22.38 -19.59
N ASP A 79 -4.40 22.29 -20.67
CA ASP A 79 -5.42 21.26 -20.82
C ASP A 79 -4.77 19.88 -20.81
N PHE A 80 -5.24 19.02 -19.92
CA PHE A 80 -4.83 17.63 -19.87
C PHE A 80 -5.73 16.81 -20.80
N ASP A 81 -5.24 16.50 -21.99
CA ASP A 81 -5.91 15.66 -23.00
C ASP A 81 -5.72 14.15 -22.73
N GLY A 82 -5.54 13.78 -21.45
CA GLY A 82 -5.45 12.38 -21.06
C GLY A 82 -6.83 11.80 -20.84
N ASP A 83 -7.04 10.55 -21.27
CA ASP A 83 -8.25 9.79 -20.96
C ASP A 83 -8.44 9.75 -19.44
N VAL A 84 -9.39 10.56 -18.95
CA VAL A 84 -9.93 10.37 -17.62
C VAL A 84 -10.72 9.07 -17.70
N LEU A 85 -10.10 7.98 -17.25
CA LEU A 85 -10.80 6.71 -17.11
C LEU A 85 -12.05 6.98 -16.27
N GLU A 86 -13.23 6.93 -16.88
CA GLU A 86 -14.50 6.91 -16.15
C GLU A 86 -14.53 5.62 -15.34
N GLN A 87 -14.07 5.72 -14.09
CA GLN A 87 -14.00 4.58 -13.20
C GLN A 87 -15.37 4.33 -12.59
N GLN A 88 -15.98 3.19 -12.95
CA GLN A 88 -17.10 2.65 -12.19
C GLN A 88 -16.58 2.21 -10.83
N ILE A 89 -16.89 2.98 -9.78
CA ILE A 89 -16.51 2.64 -8.41
C ILE A 89 -17.34 1.42 -7.97
N PRO A 90 -16.71 0.27 -7.68
CA PRO A 90 -17.44 -0.90 -7.22
C PRO A 90 -18.05 -0.65 -5.84
N GLU A 91 -19.19 -1.29 -5.56
CA GLU A 91 -19.77 -1.24 -4.23
C GLU A 91 -18.83 -1.84 -3.18
N PRO A 92 -18.85 -1.32 -1.93
CA PRO A 92 -18.12 -1.94 -0.84
C PRO A 92 -18.53 -3.40 -0.65
N LEU A 93 -17.58 -4.25 -0.25
CA LEU A 93 -17.85 -5.68 0.01
C LEU A 93 -19.00 -5.90 1.01
N SER A 94 -19.21 -4.96 1.94
CA SER A 94 -20.28 -5.00 2.94
C SER A 94 -21.65 -4.54 2.44
N ALA A 95 -21.79 -4.19 1.17
CA ALA A 95 -23.07 -3.85 0.56
C ALA A 95 -24.01 -5.08 0.51
N ALA A 96 -23.45 -6.26 0.22
CA ALA A 96 -24.18 -7.52 0.18
C ALA A 96 -24.43 -8.16 1.57
N CYS A 97 -23.89 -7.60 2.65
CA CYS A 97 -24.06 -8.15 3.99
C CYS A 97 -25.40 -7.77 4.59
N ASP A 98 -26.11 -8.74 5.16
CA ASP A 98 -27.31 -8.48 5.97
C ASP A 98 -26.98 -7.57 7.16
N ARG A 99 -27.69 -6.45 7.24
CA ARG A 99 -27.51 -5.48 8.32
C ARG A 99 -28.64 -5.66 9.33
N PRO A 100 -28.34 -6.01 10.60
CA PRO A 100 -29.37 -6.05 11.62
C PRO A 100 -29.97 -4.67 11.82
N ASN A 101 -31.24 -4.61 12.21
CA ASN A 101 -31.82 -3.34 12.65
C ASN A 101 -31.11 -2.84 13.93
N LYS A 102 -31.25 -1.55 14.21
CA LYS A 102 -30.58 -0.89 15.33
C LYS A 102 -30.89 -1.54 16.68
N ALA A 103 -32.15 -1.94 16.92
CA ALA A 103 -32.56 -2.52 18.19
C ALA A 103 -31.88 -3.88 18.44
N ASP A 104 -31.83 -4.74 17.43
CA ASP A 104 -31.16 -6.04 17.51
C ASP A 104 -29.64 -5.91 17.65
N ALA A 105 -29.04 -4.95 16.94
CA ALA A 105 -27.61 -4.64 17.07
C ALA A 105 -27.26 -4.19 18.50
N VAL A 106 -28.06 -3.28 19.08
CA VAL A 106 -27.87 -2.79 20.45
C VAL A 106 -28.06 -3.92 21.47
N ARG A 107 -29.12 -4.73 21.34
CA ARG A 107 -29.37 -5.88 22.22
C ARG A 107 -28.18 -6.84 22.22
N ARG A 108 -27.69 -7.24 21.04
CA ARG A 108 -26.52 -8.14 20.92
C ARG A 108 -25.27 -7.55 21.56
N HIS A 109 -25.06 -6.24 21.43
CA HIS A 109 -23.90 -5.57 22.01
C HIS A 109 -23.96 -5.56 23.55
N THR A 110 -25.12 -5.25 24.14
CA THR A 110 -25.29 -5.16 25.59
C THR A 110 -25.36 -6.53 26.26
N THR A 111 -25.89 -7.56 25.59
CA THR A 111 -25.96 -8.92 26.15
C THR A 111 -24.65 -9.69 26.06
N ARG A 112 -23.69 -9.27 25.22
CA ARG A 112 -22.39 -9.96 25.03
C ARG A 112 -21.60 -10.12 26.34
N PHE A 113 -21.79 -9.21 27.30
CA PHE A 113 -21.13 -9.24 28.60
C PHE A 113 -22.04 -9.67 29.75
N ALA A 114 -23.36 -9.80 29.52
CA ALA A 114 -24.31 -10.14 30.56
C ALA A 114 -24.30 -11.64 30.94
N ALA A 115 -23.85 -12.51 30.03
CA ALA A 115 -23.86 -13.97 30.23
C ALA A 115 -22.71 -14.51 31.12
N ASN A 116 -21.73 -13.69 31.52
CA ASN A 116 -20.61 -14.12 32.37
C ASN A 116 -20.81 -13.90 33.87
N ASN A 117 -21.98 -13.43 34.32
CA ASN A 117 -22.24 -13.08 35.73
C ASN A 117 -23.14 -14.07 36.49
N LEU A 118 -23.22 -15.33 36.06
CA LEU A 118 -23.96 -16.38 36.80
C LEU A 118 -23.12 -17.65 36.91
N GLN A 119 -22.07 -17.61 37.74
CA GLN A 119 -21.53 -18.78 38.43
C GLN A 119 -20.73 -18.32 39.65
N TYR A 120 -21.40 -18.21 40.81
CA TYR A 120 -20.91 -18.56 42.15
C TYR A 120 -22.12 -18.83 43.03
#